data_AF-A0A2T3A741-F1
#
_entry.id   AF-A0A2T3A741-F1
#
_cell.length_a   1.000
_cell.length_b   1.000
_cell.length_c   1.000
_cell.angle_alpha   90.00
_cell.angle_beta   90.00
_cell.angle_gamma   90.00
#
_symmetry.space_group_name_H-M   'P 1'
#
loop_
_entity.id
_entity.type
_entity.pdbx_description
1 polymer ?
#
loop_
_entity_poly.entity_id
_entity_poly.type
_entity_poly.pdbx_seq_one_letter_code
_entity_poly.pdbx_strand_id
1 'polypeptide(L)'
;WALHARSTPRPADYPPISSIPRTKPDRLSRATPKPDVQEPVPASSPLAAAFLADSIPSGPPTVLYLAYGSNLCAKTFLGTRGIRPLSAINVSAPSLRLTFDLPGIAYKEPCFANTAPRKIPKQPRLPPGLPDPPKLPPGFAPPPSSTKTSTKHGAAAAAAAPLDYNELEWDGGLIGVVYEVTAEDYATIVRTEGGGASYLDILVPCIPLPARSPGIPENPEYPELPKPFLAHTLYAPRMPKKPDDGDRDDDDDDDDDDDKTPLDRLKAWWRHLLLQPMRPDPEYAQPSARYLQLLMDGAAEHGLPLPYQRYLASLQPYTITSRLQAVGQFLFLSVAMPVMLLYLFLGRAVAGEDGRVPVWFALTMDTVFHLLWLAYDRLFKPVFGDGERTVEEDEDG
;
A
#
# COMPACT_ATOMS: atom_id res chain seq x y z
N TRP A 1 -12.07 -40.85 -10.83
CA TRP A 1 -11.54 -40.78 -9.45
C TRP A 1 -10.02 -40.60 -9.49
N ALA A 2 -9.54 -39.49 -10.03
CA ALA A 2 -8.11 -39.18 -10.08
C ALA A 2 -7.70 -38.47 -8.78
N LEU A 3 -6.98 -39.20 -7.94
CA LEU A 3 -6.40 -38.72 -6.68
C LEU A 3 -5.51 -37.51 -6.96
N HIS A 4 -5.97 -36.32 -6.54
CA HIS A 4 -5.08 -35.17 -6.33
C HIS A 4 -4.13 -35.54 -5.19
N ALA A 5 -2.93 -35.98 -5.54
CA ALA A 5 -1.83 -36.06 -4.60
C ALA A 5 -1.58 -34.64 -4.07
N ARG A 6 -2.06 -34.36 -2.86
CA ARG A 6 -1.64 -33.17 -2.11
C ARG A 6 -0.14 -33.32 -1.89
N SER A 7 0.66 -32.58 -2.65
CA SER A 7 2.06 -32.39 -2.32
C SER A 7 2.11 -31.79 -0.92
N THR A 8 2.61 -32.54 0.06
CA THR A 8 2.94 -32.00 1.37
C THR A 8 3.96 -30.88 1.16
N PRO A 9 3.68 -29.63 1.54
CA PRO A 9 4.66 -28.56 1.39
C PRO A 9 5.90 -28.92 2.21
N ARG A 10 7.07 -28.83 1.57
CA ARG A 10 8.37 -28.98 2.24
C ARG A 10 8.38 -28.03 3.46
N PRO A 11 8.80 -28.47 4.65
CA PRO A 11 8.78 -27.61 5.83
C PRO A 11 9.56 -26.33 5.53
N ALA A 12 8.96 -25.19 5.87
CA ALA A 12 9.58 -23.90 5.65
C ALA A 12 10.85 -23.77 6.50
N ASP A 13 11.93 -23.24 5.93
CA ASP A 13 13.20 -22.99 6.62
C ASP A 13 13.14 -21.78 7.61
N TYR A 14 11.94 -21.34 7.98
CA TYR A 14 11.69 -20.20 8.87
C TYR A 14 10.58 -20.53 9.89
N PRO A 15 10.63 -19.93 11.10
CA PRO A 15 9.64 -20.18 12.12
C PRO A 15 8.26 -19.61 11.74
N PRO A 16 7.15 -20.14 12.28
CA PRO A 16 5.82 -19.62 12.00
C PRO A 16 5.63 -18.22 12.58
N ILE A 17 4.77 -17.38 11.99
CA ILE A 17 4.44 -16.03 12.50
C ILE A 17 3.98 -16.05 13.96
N SER A 18 3.32 -17.13 14.40
CA SER A 18 2.90 -17.30 15.79
C SER A 18 4.05 -17.34 16.79
N SER A 19 5.30 -17.53 16.35
CA SER A 19 6.48 -17.45 17.22
C SER A 19 6.94 -16.01 17.48
N ILE A 20 6.47 -15.04 16.70
CA ILE A 20 6.82 -13.63 16.86
C ILE A 20 6.03 -13.11 18.07
N PRO A 21 6.69 -12.56 19.11
CA PRO A 21 5.99 -12.07 20.29
C PRO A 21 5.19 -10.80 19.96
N ARG A 22 4.13 -10.55 20.71
CA ARG A 22 3.33 -9.33 20.56
C ARG A 22 4.13 -8.10 21.03
N THR A 23 4.02 -6.98 20.32
CA THR A 23 4.64 -5.71 20.73
C THR A 23 4.14 -5.26 22.10
N LYS A 24 5.07 -4.94 23.01
CA LYS A 24 4.76 -4.55 24.39
C LYS A 24 4.09 -3.16 24.43
N PRO A 25 3.10 -2.93 25.32
CA PRO A 25 2.47 -1.62 25.49
C PRO A 25 3.46 -0.48 25.71
N ASP A 26 4.55 -0.71 26.47
CA ASP A 26 5.61 0.28 26.73
C ASP A 26 6.38 0.71 25.48
N ARG A 27 6.42 -0.14 24.44
CA ARG A 27 7.04 0.22 23.16
C ARG A 27 6.10 1.10 22.33
N LEU A 28 4.80 0.82 22.37
CA LEU A 28 3.76 1.59 21.69
C LEU A 28 3.57 2.97 22.33
N SER A 29 3.60 3.05 23.66
CA SER A 29 3.50 4.32 24.39
C SER A 29 4.68 5.25 24.06
N ARG A 30 5.89 4.70 23.90
CA ARG A 30 7.06 5.47 23.45
C ARG A 30 6.95 5.97 22.01
N ALA A 31 6.18 5.29 21.16
CA ALA A 31 5.90 5.72 19.79
C ALA A 31 4.62 6.58 19.66
N THR A 32 3.94 6.85 20.78
CA THR A 32 2.77 7.73 20.81
C THR A 32 3.26 9.18 20.81
N PRO A 33 2.86 10.01 19.83
CA PRO A 33 3.28 11.39 19.78
C PRO A 33 2.80 12.14 21.03
N LYS A 34 3.68 12.96 21.62
CA LYS A 34 3.31 13.86 22.71
C LYS A 34 2.25 14.85 22.17
N PRO A 35 1.17 15.16 22.91
CA PRO A 35 0.00 15.88 22.40
C PRO A 35 0.22 17.34 21.93
N ASP A 36 1.46 17.83 21.86
CA ASP A 36 1.77 19.27 21.80
C ASP A 36 2.72 19.66 20.65
N VAL A 37 2.51 19.12 19.45
CA VAL A 37 3.28 19.54 18.26
C VAL A 37 2.33 20.08 17.20
N GLN A 38 2.28 21.40 17.07
CA GLN A 38 1.44 22.14 16.12
C GLN A 38 2.07 22.27 14.71
N GLU A 39 3.31 21.83 14.51
CA GLU A 39 4.02 21.95 13.22
C GLU A 39 4.24 20.58 12.53
N PRO A 40 4.05 20.49 11.20
CA PRO A 40 4.33 19.28 10.44
C PRO A 40 5.84 19.01 10.38
N VAL A 41 6.27 17.88 10.95
CA VAL A 41 7.69 17.49 10.98
C VAL A 41 7.99 16.55 9.80
N PRO A 42 8.96 16.89 8.92
CA PRO A 42 9.37 15.99 7.84
C PRO A 42 9.95 14.69 8.41
N ALA A 43 9.54 13.53 7.88
CA ALA A 43 10.01 12.21 8.34
C ALA A 43 11.54 12.02 8.23
N SER A 44 12.18 12.75 7.31
CA SER A 44 13.64 12.79 7.12
C SER A 44 14.38 13.74 8.07
N SER A 45 13.68 14.50 8.90
CA SER A 45 14.29 15.47 9.82
C SER A 45 14.90 14.77 11.05
N PRO A 46 16.07 15.21 11.55
CA PRO A 46 16.58 14.82 12.86
C PRO A 46 15.57 15.05 13.99
N LEU A 47 14.65 15.99 13.81
CA LEU A 47 13.55 16.28 14.73
C LEU A 47 12.55 15.10 14.79
N ALA A 48 12.23 14.45 13.66
CA ALA A 48 11.38 13.25 13.62
C ALA A 48 12.02 12.07 14.38
N ALA A 49 13.34 11.93 14.26
CA ALA A 49 14.11 10.97 15.07
C ALA A 49 14.08 11.34 16.57
N ALA A 50 14.16 12.63 16.91
CA ALA A 50 14.05 13.12 18.29
C ALA A 50 12.63 12.98 18.88
N PHE A 51 11.57 13.02 18.06
CA PHE A 51 10.19 12.76 18.50
C PHE A 51 9.92 11.28 18.82
N LEU A 52 10.74 10.37 18.30
CA LEU A 52 10.65 8.92 18.52
C LEU A 52 11.73 8.39 19.48
N ALA A 53 12.65 9.25 19.93
CA ALA A 53 13.80 8.87 20.75
C ALA A 53 13.89 9.68 22.04
N ASP A 54 13.14 9.27 23.07
CA ASP A 54 13.66 9.41 24.43
C ASP A 54 14.63 8.23 24.66
N SER A 55 15.91 8.54 24.47
CA SER A 55 17.05 7.69 24.76
C SER A 55 17.16 7.41 26.26
N ILE A 56 16.60 6.29 26.69
CA ILE A 56 17.29 5.43 27.67
C ILE A 56 17.69 4.17 26.89
N PRO A 57 18.91 4.09 26.34
CA PRO A 57 19.34 2.93 25.59
C PRO A 57 19.75 1.84 26.58
N SER A 58 18.92 0.80 26.68
CA SER A 58 19.39 -0.53 27.11
C SER A 58 19.46 -1.49 25.92
N GLY A 59 19.51 -1.00 24.67
CA GLY A 59 19.54 -1.84 23.49
C GLY A 59 19.79 -1.11 22.16
N PRO A 60 20.01 -1.87 21.08
CA PRO A 60 20.23 -1.33 19.73
C PRO A 60 18.99 -0.61 19.18
N PRO A 61 19.14 0.33 18.24
CA PRO A 61 18.02 1.08 17.67
C PRO A 61 17.04 0.16 16.93
N THR A 62 15.74 0.30 17.24
CA THR A 62 14.64 -0.47 16.62
C THR A 62 13.64 0.44 15.92
N VAL A 63 13.05 -0.04 14.82
CA VAL A 63 12.07 0.66 13.98
C VAL A 63 10.74 -0.06 14.03
N LEU A 64 9.65 0.68 14.19
CA LEU A 64 8.28 0.16 14.01
C LEU A 64 7.90 0.33 12.55
N TYR A 65 7.85 -0.77 11.80
CA TYR A 65 7.57 -0.81 10.36
C TYR A 65 6.18 -1.40 10.09
N LEU A 66 5.29 -0.61 9.48
CA LEU A 66 3.97 -1.03 9.02
C LEU A 66 4.07 -1.71 7.65
N ALA A 67 3.82 -3.01 7.65
CA ALA A 67 3.63 -3.83 6.46
C ALA A 67 2.14 -3.89 6.06
N TYR A 68 1.87 -3.71 4.77
CA TYR A 68 0.53 -3.81 4.19
C TYR A 68 0.47 -4.60 2.86
N GLY A 69 1.62 -4.82 2.21
CA GLY A 69 1.73 -5.58 0.97
C GLY A 69 2.32 -6.98 1.19
N SER A 70 3.24 -7.41 0.32
CA SER A 70 3.87 -8.74 0.40
C SER A 70 4.57 -9.06 1.73
N ASN A 71 4.91 -8.04 2.52
CA ASN A 71 5.59 -8.21 3.80
C ASN A 71 4.68 -8.75 4.90
N LEU A 72 3.37 -8.81 4.65
CA LEU A 72 2.43 -9.52 5.52
C LEU A 72 2.68 -11.04 5.53
N CYS A 73 3.20 -11.61 4.44
CA CYS A 73 3.40 -13.05 4.32
C CYS A 73 4.73 -13.49 4.95
N ALA A 74 4.70 -14.49 5.84
CA ALA A 74 5.91 -15.08 6.43
C ALA A 74 6.91 -15.55 5.38
N LYS A 75 6.43 -16.16 4.30
CA LYS A 75 7.28 -16.64 3.20
C LYS A 75 8.14 -15.53 2.63
N THR A 76 7.59 -14.33 2.48
CA THR A 76 8.32 -13.20 1.92
C THR A 76 9.17 -12.52 3.00
N PHE A 77 8.60 -12.26 4.18
CA PHE A 77 9.26 -11.48 5.24
C PHE A 77 10.34 -12.29 5.97
N LEU A 78 10.00 -13.48 6.47
CA LEU A 78 10.92 -14.36 7.21
C LEU A 78 11.73 -15.24 6.26
N GLY A 79 11.14 -15.70 5.16
CA GLY A 79 11.79 -16.58 4.20
C GLY A 79 12.71 -15.82 3.23
N THR A 80 12.13 -15.24 2.19
CA THR A 80 12.88 -14.62 1.08
C THR A 80 13.79 -13.47 1.52
N ARG A 81 13.34 -12.64 2.46
CA ARG A 81 14.15 -11.52 2.98
C ARG A 81 15.03 -11.88 4.17
N GLY A 82 14.75 -12.99 4.86
CA GLY A 82 15.52 -13.41 6.03
C GLY A 82 15.34 -12.52 7.28
N ILE A 83 14.35 -11.62 7.30
CA ILE A 83 14.13 -10.69 8.41
C ILE A 83 13.59 -11.45 9.62
N ARG A 84 13.97 -11.04 10.83
CA ARG A 84 13.50 -11.64 12.08
C ARG A 84 12.98 -10.53 13.01
N PRO A 85 11.66 -10.23 12.97
CA PRO A 85 11.11 -9.15 13.78
C PRO A 85 11.19 -9.48 15.27
N LEU A 86 11.49 -8.46 16.07
CA LEU A 86 11.56 -8.51 17.53
C LEU A 86 10.16 -8.63 18.14
N SER A 87 9.17 -7.99 17.52
CA SER A 87 7.77 -8.10 17.91
C SER A 87 6.83 -7.73 16.76
N ALA A 88 5.55 -8.09 16.86
CA ALA A 88 4.53 -7.72 15.89
C ALA A 88 3.19 -7.34 16.54
N ILE A 89 2.43 -6.48 15.87
CA ILE A 89 1.06 -6.13 16.26
C ILE A 89 0.21 -5.79 15.04
N ASN A 90 -1.03 -6.30 15.00
CA ASN A 90 -1.99 -5.95 13.95
C ASN A 90 -2.52 -4.54 14.19
N VAL A 91 -2.65 -3.74 13.14
CA VAL A 91 -3.07 -2.34 13.24
C VAL A 91 -4.05 -1.94 12.13
N SER A 92 -4.78 -0.86 12.40
CA SER A 92 -5.48 -0.06 11.40
C SER A 92 -4.80 1.31 11.27
N ALA A 93 -4.49 1.73 10.04
CA ALA A 93 -3.99 3.05 9.69
C ALA A 93 -5.10 3.79 8.91
N PRO A 94 -6.00 4.52 9.61
CA PRO A 94 -7.23 5.05 9.02
C PRO A 94 -7.02 6.19 8.02
N SER A 95 -5.86 6.84 8.06
CA SER A 95 -5.50 7.93 7.14
C SER A 95 -5.12 7.46 5.73
N LEU A 96 -4.84 6.16 5.58
CA LEU A 96 -4.44 5.56 4.30
C LEU A 96 -5.48 4.56 3.81
N ARG A 97 -5.44 4.29 2.51
CA ARG A 97 -6.12 3.16 1.85
C ARG A 97 -5.10 2.33 1.08
N LEU A 98 -5.40 1.05 0.88
CA LEU A 98 -4.64 0.16 0.01
C LEU A 98 -4.98 0.46 -1.46
N THR A 99 -3.98 0.59 -2.33
CA THR A 99 -4.12 0.73 -3.78
C THR A 99 -3.22 -0.28 -4.49
N PHE A 100 -3.48 -0.55 -5.77
CA PHE A 100 -2.65 -1.42 -6.62
C PHE A 100 -2.10 -0.63 -7.82
N ASP A 101 -1.47 0.50 -7.53
CA ASP A 101 -1.02 1.46 -8.53
C ASP A 101 0.50 1.61 -8.62
N LEU A 102 1.26 0.80 -7.87
CA LEU A 102 2.69 0.70 -8.10
C LEU A 102 2.95 -0.16 -9.34
N PRO A 103 3.54 0.39 -10.42
CA PRO A 103 3.78 -0.39 -11.63
C PRO A 103 4.83 -1.48 -11.41
N GLY A 104 4.55 -2.67 -11.93
CA GLY A 104 5.47 -3.79 -11.97
C GLY A 104 5.88 -4.13 -13.40
N ILE A 105 5.88 -5.42 -13.75
CA ILE A 105 6.21 -5.88 -15.10
C ILE A 105 4.93 -6.33 -15.79
N ALA A 106 4.56 -5.66 -16.88
CA ALA A 106 3.43 -6.02 -17.71
C ALA A 106 3.44 -7.51 -18.09
N TYR A 107 2.25 -8.09 -18.23
CA TYR A 107 1.96 -9.50 -18.49
C TYR A 107 2.34 -10.50 -17.41
N LYS A 108 3.04 -10.10 -16.34
CA LYS A 108 3.46 -11.04 -15.28
C LYS A 108 3.02 -10.58 -13.91
N GLU A 109 3.47 -9.39 -13.51
CA GLU A 109 3.15 -8.78 -12.22
C GLU A 109 2.86 -7.31 -12.48
N PRO A 110 1.69 -6.98 -13.05
CA PRO A 110 1.50 -5.68 -13.68
C PRO A 110 1.54 -4.53 -12.69
N CYS A 111 1.02 -4.77 -11.48
CA CYS A 111 1.10 -3.83 -10.37
C CYS A 111 1.28 -4.53 -9.02
N PHE A 112 1.71 -3.73 -8.04
CA PHE A 112 1.89 -4.11 -6.65
C PHE A 112 1.11 -3.18 -5.72
N ALA A 113 0.99 -3.58 -4.46
CA ALA A 113 0.34 -2.77 -3.44
C ALA A 113 1.12 -1.47 -3.20
N ASN A 114 0.37 -0.39 -3.01
CA ASN A 114 0.82 0.90 -2.54
C ASN A 114 -0.21 1.44 -1.55
N THR A 115 0.03 2.62 -1.01
CA THR A 115 -0.95 3.33 -0.19
C THR A 115 -1.35 4.64 -0.85
N ALA A 116 -2.54 5.13 -0.54
CA ALA A 116 -2.95 6.48 -0.90
C ALA A 116 -3.64 7.15 0.29
N PRO A 117 -3.57 8.49 0.42
CA PRO A 117 -4.39 9.20 1.39
C PRO A 117 -5.86 8.85 1.21
N ARG A 118 -6.52 8.50 2.30
CA ARG A 118 -7.94 8.17 2.28
C ARG A 118 -8.76 9.46 2.16
N LYS A 119 -9.61 9.55 1.13
CA LYS A 119 -10.63 10.59 1.04
C LYS A 119 -11.70 10.30 2.10
N ILE A 120 -11.75 11.09 3.17
CA ILE A 120 -12.78 10.95 4.20
C ILE A 120 -14.11 11.36 3.58
N PRO A 121 -15.17 10.52 3.64
CA PRO A 121 -16.50 10.91 3.18
C PRO A 121 -16.90 12.22 3.87
N LYS A 122 -17.27 13.24 3.11
CA LYS A 122 -17.81 14.48 3.68
C LYS A 122 -19.03 14.09 4.52
N GLN A 123 -19.13 14.58 5.75
CA GLN A 123 -20.32 14.37 6.57
C GLN A 123 -21.55 14.73 5.73
N PRO A 124 -22.56 13.85 5.63
CA PRO A 124 -23.79 14.17 4.92
C PRO A 124 -24.34 15.47 5.49
N ARG A 125 -24.52 16.48 4.62
CA ARG A 125 -25.27 17.66 5.02
C ARG A 125 -26.68 17.17 5.32
N LEU A 126 -27.14 17.37 6.57
CA LEU A 126 -28.51 17.11 6.95
C LEU A 126 -29.44 17.81 5.93
N PRO A 127 -30.52 17.16 5.46
CA PRO A 127 -31.49 17.81 4.59
C PRO A 127 -31.93 19.15 5.20
N PRO A 128 -31.96 20.25 4.43
CA PRO A 128 -32.50 21.51 4.93
C PRO A 128 -33.99 21.29 5.27
N GLY A 129 -34.33 21.38 6.56
CA GLY A 129 -35.69 21.20 7.06
C GLY A 129 -35.91 20.07 8.06
N LEU A 130 -34.86 19.43 8.61
CA LEU A 130 -35.08 18.62 9.81
C LEU A 130 -35.56 19.51 10.97
N PRO A 131 -36.59 19.11 11.73
CA PRO A 131 -36.92 19.77 12.99
C PRO A 131 -35.69 19.73 13.89
N ASP A 132 -35.42 20.85 14.58
CA ASP A 132 -34.35 20.91 15.58
C ASP A 132 -34.43 19.69 16.50
N PRO A 133 -33.31 19.04 16.83
CA PRO A 133 -33.32 17.96 17.79
C PRO A 133 -34.04 18.42 19.06
N PRO A 134 -34.93 17.60 19.64
CA PRO A 134 -35.71 18.00 20.81
C PRO A 134 -34.76 18.52 21.88
N LYS A 135 -35.01 19.74 22.35
CA LYS A 135 -34.21 20.36 23.42
C LYS A 135 -34.20 19.40 24.60
N LEU A 136 -33.02 18.87 24.93
CA LEU A 136 -32.83 18.00 26.08
C LEU A 136 -33.34 18.74 27.33
N PRO A 137 -34.06 18.05 28.24
CA PRO A 137 -34.51 18.67 29.48
C PRO A 137 -33.29 19.18 30.29
N PRO A 138 -33.43 20.30 31.01
CA PRO A 138 -32.34 20.86 31.81
C PRO A 138 -31.87 19.82 32.83
N GLY A 139 -30.60 19.43 32.75
CA GLY A 139 -29.98 18.43 33.63
C GLY A 139 -29.51 17.13 32.95
N PHE A 140 -29.83 16.92 31.66
CA PHE A 140 -29.29 15.78 30.90
C PHE A 140 -27.94 16.14 30.27
N ALA A 141 -26.84 15.82 30.94
CA ALA A 141 -25.52 15.89 30.31
C ALA A 141 -25.44 14.81 29.22
N PRO A 142 -25.16 15.16 27.95
CA PRO A 142 -24.89 14.13 26.96
C PRO A 142 -23.64 13.36 27.40
N PRO A 143 -23.62 12.00 27.31
CA PRO A 143 -22.37 11.27 27.43
C PRO A 143 -21.38 11.79 26.37
N PRO A 144 -20.06 11.78 26.64
CA PRO A 144 -19.06 12.22 25.68
C PRO A 144 -19.30 11.47 24.36
N SER A 145 -19.46 12.24 23.29
CA SER A 145 -20.03 11.82 22.01
C SER A 145 -19.49 10.47 21.54
N SER A 146 -20.30 9.41 21.67
CA SER A 146 -20.14 8.24 20.82
C SER A 146 -20.68 8.60 19.45
N THR A 147 -19.81 8.50 18.45
CA THR A 147 -20.18 8.48 17.05
C THR A 147 -21.24 7.39 16.87
N LYS A 148 -22.50 7.81 16.70
CA LYS A 148 -23.59 6.90 16.38
C LYS A 148 -23.28 6.25 15.03
N THR A 149 -23.02 4.96 15.10
CA THR A 149 -23.12 4.00 14.02
C THR A 149 -24.42 4.23 13.26
N SER A 150 -24.31 4.57 11.98
CA SER A 150 -25.42 4.47 11.03
C SER A 150 -25.61 2.98 10.70
N THR A 151 -26.25 2.25 11.60
CA THR A 151 -26.86 0.96 11.27
C THR A 151 -28.23 1.22 10.64
N LYS A 152 -28.30 1.19 9.30
CA LYS A 152 -29.55 0.81 8.64
C LYS A 152 -29.65 -0.71 8.66
N HIS A 153 -30.24 -1.27 9.70
CA HIS A 153 -30.86 -2.60 9.67
C HIS A 153 -32.17 -2.50 10.48
N GLY A 154 -33.23 -2.08 9.80
CA GLY A 154 -34.59 -2.32 10.26
C GLY A 154 -35.00 -3.71 9.83
N ALA A 155 -35.28 -4.58 10.80
CA ALA A 155 -35.79 -5.92 10.56
C ALA A 155 -37.20 -5.86 9.97
N ALA A 156 -37.35 -6.31 8.73
CA ALA A 156 -38.58 -6.88 8.19
C ALA A 156 -38.18 -8.09 7.32
N ALA A 157 -38.87 -9.20 7.54
CA ALA A 157 -38.49 -10.53 7.09
C ALA A 157 -38.61 -10.76 5.57
N ALA A 158 -37.74 -11.66 5.08
CA ALA A 158 -37.94 -12.60 3.98
C ALA A 158 -38.25 -12.06 2.57
N ALA A 159 -37.19 -11.92 1.77
CA ALA A 159 -37.10 -12.54 0.44
C ALA A 159 -35.63 -12.55 0.00
N ALA A 160 -35.14 -13.70 -0.47
CA ALA A 160 -33.80 -13.84 -1.02
C ALA A 160 -33.64 -12.97 -2.27
N ALA A 161 -33.02 -11.80 -2.12
CA ALA A 161 -32.47 -11.04 -3.23
C ALA A 161 -30.96 -11.34 -3.31
N PRO A 162 -30.38 -11.53 -4.50
CA PRO A 162 -28.93 -11.69 -4.64
C PRO A 162 -28.28 -10.42 -4.11
N LEU A 163 -27.30 -10.56 -3.21
CA LEU A 163 -26.48 -9.44 -2.79
C LEU A 163 -25.79 -8.86 -4.03
N ASP A 164 -26.01 -7.57 -4.27
CA ASP A 164 -25.36 -6.81 -5.34
C ASP A 164 -23.85 -6.75 -5.05
N TYR A 165 -23.04 -7.38 -5.88
CA TYR A 165 -21.62 -7.65 -5.63
C TYR A 165 -20.72 -6.41 -5.83
N ASN A 166 -21.28 -5.26 -6.22
CA ASN A 166 -20.53 -4.02 -6.51
C ASN A 166 -20.44 -3.01 -5.34
N GLU A 167 -21.00 -3.29 -4.16
CA GLU A 167 -20.95 -2.38 -2.99
C GLU A 167 -19.80 -2.68 -1.98
N LEU A 168 -18.87 -3.57 -2.29
CA LEU A 168 -17.73 -3.90 -1.40
C LEU A 168 -16.56 -2.91 -1.53
N GLU A 169 -16.82 -1.60 -1.62
CA GLU A 169 -15.77 -0.60 -1.43
C GLU A 169 -15.29 -0.66 0.02
N TRP A 170 -14.03 -1.08 0.22
CA TRP A 170 -13.45 -1.17 1.55
C TRP A 170 -13.24 0.21 2.17
N ASP A 171 -14.01 0.52 3.22
CA ASP A 171 -13.98 1.79 3.94
C ASP A 171 -13.19 1.72 5.27
N GLY A 172 -12.57 0.58 5.60
CA GLY A 172 -11.90 0.37 6.89
C GLY A 172 -10.52 1.04 7.04
N GLY A 173 -10.07 1.80 6.03
CA GLY A 173 -8.70 2.32 5.96
C GLY A 173 -7.66 1.23 5.73
N LEU A 174 -6.36 1.52 5.84
CA LEU A 174 -5.33 0.52 5.61
C LEU A 174 -5.25 -0.42 6.83
N ILE A 175 -5.32 -1.74 6.59
CA ILE A 175 -5.11 -2.75 7.63
C ILE A 175 -3.79 -3.45 7.34
N GLY A 176 -2.98 -3.63 8.39
CA GLY A 176 -1.66 -4.23 8.25
C GLY A 176 -1.10 -4.71 9.57
N VAL A 177 0.21 -4.98 9.55
CA VAL A 177 0.97 -5.46 10.71
C VAL A 177 2.14 -4.53 10.91
N VAL A 178 2.31 -4.03 12.12
CA VAL A 178 3.53 -3.33 12.53
C VAL A 178 4.49 -4.36 13.09
N TYR A 179 5.66 -4.47 12.46
CA TYR A 179 6.80 -5.23 12.97
C TYR A 179 7.79 -4.28 13.66
N GLU A 180 8.27 -4.69 14.83
CA GLU A 180 9.47 -4.09 15.41
C GLU A 180 10.70 -4.79 14.83
N VAL A 181 11.53 -4.07 14.09
CA VAL A 181 12.73 -4.60 13.42
C VAL A 181 13.97 -3.84 13.86
N THR A 182 15.15 -4.44 13.69
CA THR A 182 16.42 -3.73 13.88
C THR A 182 16.63 -2.70 12.77
N ALA A 183 17.51 -1.71 12.99
CA ALA A 183 17.89 -0.77 11.94
C ALA A 183 18.49 -1.47 10.69
N GLU A 184 19.25 -2.55 10.88
CA GLU A 184 19.84 -3.35 9.80
C GLU A 184 18.80 -4.11 8.97
N ASP A 185 17.81 -4.71 9.65
CA ASP A 185 16.67 -5.36 9.00
C ASP A 185 15.83 -4.33 8.24
N TYR A 186 15.63 -3.14 8.82
CA TYR A 186 14.93 -2.05 8.14
C TYR A 186 15.66 -1.57 6.88
N ALA A 187 16.98 -1.41 6.92
CA ALA A 187 17.78 -1.11 5.73
C ALA A 187 17.64 -2.21 4.67
N THR A 188 17.50 -3.47 5.08
CA THR A 188 17.25 -4.59 4.16
C THR A 188 15.84 -4.53 3.53
N ILE A 189 14.82 -4.10 4.27
CA ILE A 189 13.48 -3.82 3.72
C ILE A 189 13.59 -2.74 2.65
N VAL A 190 14.17 -1.58 2.97
CA VAL A 190 14.33 -0.45 2.05
C VAL A 190 15.10 -0.86 0.79
N ARG A 191 16.18 -1.65 0.95
CA ARG A 191 16.98 -2.17 -0.17
C ARG A 191 16.17 -3.08 -1.11
N THR A 192 15.32 -3.94 -0.54
CA THR A 192 14.56 -4.94 -1.32
C THR A 192 13.28 -4.39 -1.94
N GLU A 193 12.79 -3.25 -1.48
CA GLU A 193 11.60 -2.57 -2.01
C GLU A 193 11.94 -1.49 -3.05
N GLY A 194 13.07 -1.64 -3.77
CA GLY A 194 13.48 -0.70 -4.81
C GLY A 194 14.53 0.32 -4.37
N GLY A 195 15.30 0.02 -3.31
CA GLY A 195 16.48 0.80 -2.92
C GLY A 195 16.19 2.23 -2.49
N GLY A 196 14.96 2.53 -2.04
CA GLY A 196 14.51 3.89 -1.71
C GLY A 196 14.30 4.82 -2.90
N ALA A 197 14.31 4.31 -4.14
CA ALA A 197 14.05 5.10 -5.34
C ALA A 197 12.55 5.26 -5.64
N SER A 198 11.78 4.18 -5.45
CA SER A 198 10.34 4.14 -5.79
C SER A 198 9.42 4.42 -4.60
N TYR A 199 9.93 4.27 -3.37
CA TYR A 199 9.18 4.48 -2.14
C TYR A 199 9.84 5.53 -1.25
N LEU A 200 9.02 6.41 -0.70
CA LEU A 200 9.34 7.30 0.41
C LEU A 200 8.98 6.65 1.74
N ASP A 201 9.84 6.86 2.73
CA ASP A 201 9.56 6.51 4.13
C ASP A 201 8.71 7.63 4.76
N ILE A 202 7.50 7.27 5.22
CA ILE A 202 6.56 8.18 5.88
C ILE A 202 6.15 7.62 7.25
N LEU A 203 5.88 8.53 8.20
CA LEU A 203 5.30 8.18 9.50
C LEU A 203 3.78 8.23 9.44
N VAL A 204 3.13 7.17 9.90
CA VAL A 204 1.67 7.02 9.83
C VAL A 204 1.10 6.67 11.20
N PRO A 205 0.02 7.34 11.64
CA PRO A 205 -0.69 6.98 12.85
C PRO A 205 -1.41 5.64 12.69
N CYS A 206 -1.08 4.70 13.58
CA CYS A 206 -1.58 3.34 13.63
C CYS A 206 -2.39 3.13 14.92
N ILE A 207 -3.55 2.51 14.79
CA ILE A 207 -4.42 2.11 15.90
C ILE A 207 -4.27 0.60 16.08
N PRO A 208 -3.82 0.10 17.25
CA PRO A 208 -3.65 -1.32 17.47
C PRO A 208 -5.01 -2.03 17.46
N LEU A 209 -5.08 -3.13 16.71
CA LEU A 209 -6.25 -4.00 16.68
C LEU A 209 -6.24 -4.93 17.91
N PRO A 210 -7.40 -5.17 18.53
CA PRO A 210 -7.52 -6.10 19.64
C PRO A 210 -7.08 -7.49 19.17
N ALA A 211 -6.37 -8.23 20.04
CA ALA A 211 -6.14 -9.64 19.78
C ALA A 211 -7.49 -10.35 19.62
N ARG A 212 -7.58 -11.39 18.79
CA ARG A 212 -8.78 -12.25 18.75
C ARG A 212 -9.00 -12.83 20.15
N SER A 213 -9.92 -12.25 20.91
CA SER A 213 -10.36 -12.77 22.20
C SER A 213 -11.16 -14.06 21.95
N PRO A 214 -10.73 -15.23 22.44
CA PRO A 214 -11.54 -16.44 22.41
C PRO A 214 -12.63 -16.32 23.49
N GLY A 215 -13.71 -15.62 23.16
CA GLY A 215 -14.85 -15.41 24.05
C GLY A 215 -15.20 -13.94 24.20
N ILE A 216 -16.48 -13.62 24.04
CA ILE A 216 -17.05 -12.36 24.50
C ILE A 216 -17.14 -12.50 26.02
N PRO A 217 -16.39 -11.71 26.82
CA PRO A 217 -16.56 -11.72 28.26
C PRO A 217 -18.00 -11.32 28.59
N GLU A 218 -18.62 -12.05 29.51
CA GLU A 218 -20.02 -11.86 29.94
C GLU A 218 -20.26 -10.47 30.56
N ASN A 219 -19.19 -9.73 30.85
CA ASN A 219 -19.20 -8.34 31.27
C ASN A 219 -18.31 -7.50 30.33
N PRO A 220 -18.86 -6.64 29.45
CA PRO A 220 -18.07 -5.75 28.63
C PRO A 220 -17.53 -4.63 29.52
N GLU A 221 -16.35 -4.83 30.13
CA GLU A 221 -15.51 -3.69 30.49
C GLU A 221 -15.30 -2.90 29.21
N TYR A 222 -15.79 -1.66 29.15
CA TYR A 222 -15.56 -0.77 28.01
C TYR A 222 -14.05 -0.70 27.80
N PRO A 223 -13.49 -1.31 26.74
CA PRO A 223 -12.06 -1.27 26.54
C PRO A 223 -11.67 0.19 26.34
N GLU A 224 -10.71 0.68 27.12
CA GLU A 224 -10.13 2.00 26.87
C GLU A 224 -9.75 2.08 25.38
N LEU A 225 -10.14 3.19 24.73
CA LEU A 225 -9.87 3.37 23.31
C LEU A 225 -8.37 3.19 23.04
N PRO A 226 -7.97 2.31 22.11
CA PRO A 226 -6.57 2.05 21.82
C PRO A 226 -5.89 3.35 21.39
N LYS A 227 -4.82 3.74 22.11
CA LYS A 227 -4.05 4.94 21.80
C LYS A 227 -3.31 4.77 20.47
N PRO A 228 -3.37 5.75 19.56
CA PRO A 228 -2.64 5.70 18.31
C PRO A 228 -1.13 5.86 18.55
N PHE A 229 -0.31 5.22 17.74
CA PHE A 229 1.14 5.37 17.75
C PHE A 229 1.67 5.55 16.32
N LEU A 230 2.88 6.08 16.16
CA LEU A 230 3.49 6.27 14.85
C LEU A 230 4.33 5.05 14.43
N ALA A 231 4.18 4.66 13.17
CA ALA A 231 5.02 3.65 12.53
C ALA A 231 5.51 4.14 11.17
N HIS A 232 6.70 3.70 10.79
CA HIS A 232 7.26 3.90 9.46
C HIS A 232 6.54 3.02 8.45
N THR A 233 6.25 3.55 7.27
CA THR A 233 5.77 2.76 6.15
C THR A 233 6.33 3.31 4.85
N LEU A 234 6.35 2.46 3.83
CA LEU A 234 6.86 2.80 2.52
C LEU A 234 5.69 3.21 1.63
N TYR A 235 5.73 4.41 1.09
CA TYR A 235 4.69 4.99 0.22
C TYR A 235 5.32 5.47 -1.09
N ALA A 236 4.79 5.04 -2.23
CA ALA A 236 5.22 5.55 -3.53
C ALA A 236 4.36 6.77 -3.90
N PRO A 237 4.91 8.00 -3.80
CA PRO A 237 4.16 9.20 -4.14
C PRO A 237 3.81 9.23 -5.62
N ARG A 238 2.60 9.69 -5.92
CA ARG A 238 2.32 10.17 -7.27
C ARG A 238 3.09 11.46 -7.47
N MET A 239 3.90 11.53 -8.52
CA MET A 239 4.44 12.81 -8.98
C MET A 239 3.25 13.75 -9.24
N PRO A 240 3.24 14.96 -8.65
CA PRO A 240 2.11 15.86 -8.79
C PRO A 240 1.89 16.19 -10.26
N LYS A 241 0.64 16.06 -10.71
CA LYS A 241 0.19 16.60 -11.99
C LYS A 241 0.49 18.12 -11.95
N LYS A 242 1.15 18.65 -12.98
CA LYS A 242 1.48 20.08 -13.05
C LYS A 242 0.20 20.88 -12.75
N PRO A 243 0.23 21.89 -11.87
CA PRO A 243 -0.95 22.70 -11.58
C PRO A 243 -1.14 23.72 -12.70
N ASP A 244 -1.54 23.30 -13.91
CA ASP A 244 -1.92 24.24 -14.98
C ASP A 244 -2.56 23.59 -16.23
N ASP A 245 -3.54 22.69 -16.06
CA ASP A 245 -4.45 22.32 -17.16
C ASP A 245 -5.89 22.76 -16.82
N GLY A 246 -6.02 23.91 -16.16
CA GLY A 246 -7.30 24.58 -15.98
C GLY A 246 -7.30 25.83 -16.86
N ASP A 247 -8.09 25.77 -17.94
CA ASP A 247 -8.55 26.91 -18.74
C ASP A 247 -7.59 28.11 -18.77
N ARG A 248 -6.48 27.98 -19.52
CA ARG A 248 -5.90 29.15 -20.16
C ARG A 248 -6.36 29.12 -21.60
N ASP A 249 -7.19 30.12 -21.90
CA ASP A 249 -7.49 30.54 -23.25
C ASP A 249 -6.21 30.53 -24.09
N ASP A 250 -6.32 30.00 -25.31
CA ASP A 250 -5.41 30.32 -26.39
C ASP A 250 -5.34 31.86 -26.46
N ASP A 251 -4.25 32.45 -25.99
CA ASP A 251 -3.64 33.72 -26.44
C ASP A 251 -2.68 34.25 -25.36
N ASP A 252 -1.50 34.69 -25.81
CA ASP A 252 -0.42 35.37 -25.07
C ASP A 252 0.53 34.50 -24.22
N ASP A 253 1.60 33.99 -24.87
CA ASP A 253 2.97 34.01 -24.33
C ASP A 253 3.96 33.94 -25.51
N ASP A 254 4.20 35.10 -26.13
CA ASP A 254 5.30 35.41 -27.05
C ASP A 254 6.60 35.62 -26.23
N ASP A 255 7.10 34.58 -25.55
CA ASP A 255 8.38 34.63 -24.83
C ASP A 255 9.38 33.57 -25.36
N ASP A 256 10.23 34.03 -26.28
CA ASP A 256 11.58 33.56 -26.62
C ASP A 256 11.84 32.03 -26.59
N ASP A 257 11.28 31.30 -27.55
CA ASP A 257 11.55 29.86 -27.74
C ASP A 257 12.76 29.55 -28.65
N ASP A 258 13.50 30.58 -29.10
CA ASP A 258 14.57 30.45 -30.10
C ASP A 258 15.97 30.12 -29.54
N ASP A 259 16.22 30.26 -28.23
CA ASP A 259 17.55 30.03 -27.62
C ASP A 259 17.71 28.68 -26.90
N LYS A 260 16.71 27.80 -26.93
CA LYS A 260 16.83 26.46 -26.35
C LYS A 260 17.65 25.56 -27.28
N THR A 261 18.85 25.18 -26.84
CA THR A 261 19.68 24.24 -27.59
C THR A 261 18.91 22.94 -27.85
N PRO A 262 19.23 22.17 -28.92
CA PRO A 262 18.59 20.88 -29.18
C PRO A 262 18.66 19.93 -27.97
N LEU A 263 19.71 20.04 -27.16
CA LEU A 263 19.89 19.30 -25.92
C LEU A 263 18.92 19.75 -24.82
N ASP A 264 18.61 21.04 -24.72
CA ASP A 264 17.63 21.56 -23.76
C ASP A 264 16.20 21.16 -24.12
N ARG A 265 15.85 21.18 -25.42
CA ARG A 265 14.57 20.67 -25.92
C ARG A 265 14.43 19.17 -25.67
N LEU A 266 15.50 18.41 -25.94
CA LEU A 266 15.54 16.97 -25.64
C LEU A 266 15.41 16.71 -24.13
N LYS A 267 16.12 17.47 -23.29
CA LYS A 267 16.06 17.36 -21.83
C LYS A 267 14.70 17.76 -21.26
N ALA A 268 14.06 18.78 -21.82
CA ALA A 268 12.69 19.17 -21.47
C ALA A 268 11.68 18.10 -21.87
N TRP A 269 11.84 17.52 -23.07
CA TRP A 269 11.03 16.40 -23.53
C TRP A 269 11.21 15.16 -22.65
N TRP A 270 12.44 14.79 -22.29
CA TRP A 270 12.73 13.70 -21.36
C TRP A 270 12.21 13.98 -19.95
N ARG A 271 12.34 15.22 -19.45
CA ARG A 271 11.73 15.61 -18.18
C ARG A 271 10.22 15.45 -18.24
N HIS A 272 9.56 15.94 -19.29
CA HIS A 272 8.11 15.80 -19.43
C HIS A 272 7.70 14.33 -19.45
N LEU A 273 8.43 13.50 -20.19
CA LEU A 273 8.16 12.06 -20.30
C LEU A 273 8.37 11.31 -18.97
N LEU A 274 9.41 11.63 -18.20
CA LEU A 274 9.74 10.99 -16.91
C LEU A 274 8.93 11.54 -15.73
N LEU A 275 8.34 12.74 -15.86
CA LEU A 275 7.53 13.36 -14.82
C LEU A 275 6.03 13.02 -14.94
N GLN A 276 5.60 12.47 -16.08
CA GLN A 276 4.22 12.01 -16.21
C GLN A 276 3.99 10.80 -15.28
N PRO A 277 2.88 10.76 -14.54
CA PRO A 277 2.49 9.55 -13.82
C PRO A 277 2.46 8.38 -14.81
N MET A 278 3.29 7.36 -14.56
CA MET A 278 3.44 6.19 -15.44
C MET A 278 2.09 5.53 -15.78
N ARG A 279 1.09 5.69 -14.90
CA ARG A 279 -0.30 5.29 -15.11
C ARG A 279 -1.27 6.41 -14.71
N PRO A 280 -2.11 6.93 -15.64
CA PRO A 280 -3.08 7.97 -15.33
C PRO A 280 -4.16 7.55 -14.35
N ASP A 281 -4.60 6.29 -14.42
CA ASP A 281 -5.67 5.73 -13.58
C ASP A 281 -5.09 4.76 -12.51
N PRO A 282 -5.19 5.10 -11.20
CA PRO A 282 -4.77 4.22 -10.10
C PRO A 282 -5.45 2.85 -10.06
N GLU A 283 -6.68 2.78 -10.54
CA GLU A 283 -7.57 1.65 -10.25
C GLU A 283 -7.70 0.72 -11.46
N TYR A 284 -6.97 1.04 -12.54
CA TYR A 284 -7.00 0.31 -13.79
C TYR A 284 -6.31 -1.06 -13.71
N ALA A 285 -5.09 -1.08 -13.15
CA ALA A 285 -4.21 -2.25 -13.20
C ALA A 285 -4.60 -3.29 -12.14
N GLN A 286 -4.53 -4.57 -12.53
CA GLN A 286 -4.84 -5.70 -11.65
C GLN A 286 -3.56 -6.39 -11.16
N PRO A 287 -3.45 -6.67 -9.85
CA PRO A 287 -2.31 -7.39 -9.31
C PRO A 287 -2.32 -8.86 -9.77
N SER A 288 -1.14 -9.49 -9.81
CA SER A 288 -1.05 -10.90 -10.19
C SER A 288 -1.72 -11.81 -9.15
N ALA A 289 -2.27 -12.96 -9.59
CA ALA A 289 -2.82 -13.97 -8.69
C ALA A 289 -1.81 -14.42 -7.62
N ARG A 290 -0.55 -14.57 -8.01
CA ARG A 290 0.56 -14.90 -7.11
C ARG A 290 0.74 -13.83 -6.02
N TYR A 291 0.67 -12.55 -6.39
CA TYR A 291 0.85 -11.44 -5.46
C TYR A 291 -0.33 -11.32 -4.50
N LEU A 292 -1.57 -11.38 -5.00
CA LEU A 292 -2.77 -11.40 -4.16
C LEU A 292 -2.76 -12.56 -3.16
N GLN A 293 -2.27 -13.73 -3.58
CA GLN A 293 -2.11 -14.86 -2.67
C GLN A 293 -1.18 -14.54 -1.49
N LEU A 294 -0.09 -13.78 -1.69
CA LEU A 294 0.77 -13.36 -0.57
C LEU A 294 0.02 -12.46 0.41
N LEU A 295 -0.83 -11.56 -0.07
CA LEU A 295 -1.62 -10.67 0.78
C LEU A 295 -2.67 -11.48 1.57
N MET A 296 -3.36 -12.40 0.91
CA MET A 296 -4.36 -13.28 1.54
C MET A 296 -3.73 -14.21 2.57
N ASP A 297 -2.63 -14.87 2.22
CA ASP A 297 -1.88 -15.77 3.12
C ASP A 297 -1.38 -14.98 4.34
N GLY A 298 -0.74 -13.83 4.14
CA GLY A 298 -0.26 -12.98 5.23
C GLY A 298 -1.40 -12.47 6.13
N ALA A 299 -2.53 -12.08 5.54
CA ALA A 299 -3.70 -11.66 6.31
C ALA A 299 -4.29 -12.80 7.16
N ALA A 300 -4.28 -14.03 6.64
CA ALA A 300 -4.72 -15.21 7.35
C ALA A 300 -3.73 -15.62 8.46
N GLU A 301 -2.43 -15.65 8.16
CA GLU A 301 -1.34 -15.98 9.10
C GLU A 301 -1.34 -15.05 10.33
N HIS A 302 -1.57 -13.76 10.11
CA HIS A 302 -1.66 -12.76 11.17
C HIS A 302 -3.04 -12.67 11.85
N GLY A 303 -4.05 -13.39 11.33
CA GLY A 303 -5.40 -13.33 11.87
C GLY A 303 -6.03 -11.94 11.76
N LEU A 304 -5.78 -11.22 10.66
CA LEU A 304 -6.40 -9.91 10.38
C LEU A 304 -7.94 -10.01 10.38
N PRO A 305 -8.67 -8.89 10.55
CA PRO A 305 -10.13 -8.90 10.61
C PRO A 305 -10.77 -9.65 9.44
N LEU A 306 -11.78 -10.49 9.73
CA LEU A 306 -12.44 -11.31 8.72
C LEU A 306 -13.06 -10.49 7.56
N PRO A 307 -13.66 -9.31 7.80
CA PRO A 307 -14.11 -8.44 6.71
C PRO A 307 -12.97 -8.03 5.76
N TYR A 308 -11.77 -7.75 6.30
CA TYR A 308 -10.62 -7.39 5.49
C TYR A 308 -10.10 -8.57 4.66
N GLN A 309 -10.10 -9.77 5.23
CA GLN A 309 -9.73 -10.99 4.48
C GLN A 309 -10.70 -11.26 3.32
N ARG A 310 -12.00 -11.04 3.53
CA ARG A 310 -13.01 -11.17 2.45
C ARG A 310 -12.81 -10.12 1.36
N TYR A 311 -12.49 -8.88 1.74
CA TYR A 311 -12.14 -7.83 0.79
C TYR A 311 -10.92 -8.22 -0.05
N LEU A 312 -9.84 -8.71 0.56
CA LEU A 312 -8.67 -9.17 -0.21
C LEU A 312 -9.02 -10.33 -1.15
N ALA A 313 -9.91 -11.22 -0.72
CA ALA A 313 -10.38 -12.36 -1.54
C ALA A 313 -11.35 -11.95 -2.67
N SER A 314 -11.98 -10.78 -2.60
CA SER A 314 -12.86 -10.28 -3.67
C SER A 314 -12.09 -9.52 -4.76
N LEU A 315 -10.80 -9.24 -4.58
CA LEU A 315 -9.99 -8.56 -5.58
C LEU A 315 -9.76 -9.46 -6.80
N GLN A 316 -9.98 -8.91 -8.00
CA GLN A 316 -9.78 -9.63 -9.25
C GLN A 316 -8.28 -9.74 -9.59
N PRO A 317 -7.73 -10.96 -9.71
CA PRO A 317 -6.37 -11.14 -10.19
C PRO A 317 -6.25 -10.91 -11.70
N TYR A 318 -5.10 -10.38 -12.12
CA TYR A 318 -4.72 -10.37 -13.53
C TYR A 318 -4.47 -11.79 -14.05
N THR A 319 -5.06 -12.11 -15.20
CA THR A 319 -4.86 -13.35 -15.94
C THR A 319 -4.73 -13.09 -17.42
N ILE A 320 -3.83 -13.84 -18.07
CA ILE A 320 -3.73 -13.87 -19.53
C ILE A 320 -4.89 -14.70 -20.10
N THR A 321 -5.68 -14.11 -20.99
CA THR A 321 -6.85 -14.76 -21.59
C THR A 321 -6.57 -15.25 -23.00
N SER A 322 -5.73 -14.55 -23.77
CA SER A 322 -5.44 -14.91 -25.16
C SER A 322 -4.06 -15.54 -25.39
N ARG A 323 -3.94 -16.37 -26.43
CA ARG A 323 -2.64 -16.90 -26.90
C ARG A 323 -1.69 -15.79 -27.37
N LEU A 324 -2.26 -14.72 -27.91
CA LEU A 324 -1.49 -13.58 -28.40
C LEU A 324 -0.83 -12.82 -27.24
N GLN A 325 -1.55 -12.61 -26.14
CA GLN A 325 -0.98 -12.09 -24.89
C GLN A 325 0.11 -13.01 -24.33
N ALA A 326 -0.03 -14.34 -24.45
CA ALA A 326 1.03 -15.27 -24.03
C ALA A 326 2.32 -15.13 -24.85
N VAL A 327 2.22 -14.89 -26.16
CA VAL A 327 3.37 -14.57 -27.02
C VAL A 327 3.96 -13.21 -26.64
N GLY A 328 3.11 -12.19 -26.44
CA GLY A 328 3.51 -10.86 -25.98
C GLY A 328 4.24 -10.91 -24.63
N GLN A 329 3.73 -11.69 -23.68
CA GLN A 329 4.37 -11.95 -22.38
C GLN A 329 5.77 -12.51 -22.58
N PHE A 330 5.93 -13.56 -23.38
CA PHE A 330 7.23 -14.17 -23.60
C PHE A 330 8.23 -13.15 -24.16
N LEU A 331 7.85 -12.45 -25.24
CA LEU A 331 8.70 -11.45 -25.89
C LEU A 331 9.06 -10.30 -24.95
N PHE A 332 8.08 -9.77 -24.22
CA PHE A 332 8.29 -8.66 -23.28
C PHE A 332 9.22 -9.07 -22.13
N LEU A 333 8.97 -10.24 -21.53
CA LEU A 333 9.79 -10.75 -20.42
C LEU A 333 11.21 -11.10 -20.86
N SER A 334 11.42 -11.57 -22.09
CA SER A 334 12.76 -11.82 -22.63
C SER A 334 13.61 -10.56 -22.69
N VAL A 335 12.99 -9.39 -22.85
CA VAL A 335 13.69 -8.09 -22.83
C VAL A 335 13.77 -7.53 -21.40
N ALA A 336 12.65 -7.51 -20.68
CA ALA A 336 12.55 -6.85 -19.37
C ALA A 336 13.32 -7.61 -18.26
N MET A 337 13.26 -8.94 -18.21
CA MET A 337 13.84 -9.71 -17.11
C MET A 337 15.38 -9.63 -17.05
N PRO A 338 16.14 -9.78 -18.14
CA PRO A 338 17.59 -9.63 -18.09
C PRO A 338 18.03 -8.23 -17.63
N VAL A 339 17.35 -7.19 -18.12
CA VAL A 339 17.60 -5.80 -17.72
C VAL A 339 17.32 -5.61 -16.23
N MET A 340 16.18 -6.11 -15.73
CA MET A 340 15.86 -6.03 -14.30
C MET A 340 16.89 -6.79 -13.44
N LEU A 341 17.27 -8.01 -13.83
CA LEU A 341 18.26 -8.80 -13.09
C LEU A 341 19.64 -8.11 -13.04
N LEU A 342 20.02 -7.44 -14.13
CA LEU A 342 21.22 -6.61 -14.18
C LEU A 342 21.14 -5.47 -13.16
N TYR A 343 20.05 -4.68 -13.14
CA TYR A 343 19.88 -3.61 -12.17
C TYR A 343 19.81 -4.11 -10.72
N LEU A 344 19.19 -5.26 -10.45
CA LEU A 344 19.18 -5.87 -9.12
C LEU A 344 20.60 -6.31 -8.68
N PHE A 345 21.40 -6.83 -9.61
CA PHE A 345 22.78 -7.22 -9.34
C PHE A 345 23.68 -5.98 -9.09
N LEU A 346 23.62 -4.96 -9.96
CA LEU A 346 24.37 -3.72 -9.78
C LEU A 346 23.92 -2.97 -8.52
N GLY A 347 22.62 -2.92 -8.25
CA GLY A 347 22.06 -2.26 -7.07
C GLY A 347 22.61 -2.86 -5.77
N ARG A 348 22.83 -4.17 -5.71
CA ARG A 348 23.49 -4.82 -4.56
C ARG A 348 24.93 -4.34 -4.34
N ALA A 349 25.66 -4.03 -5.40
CA ALA A 349 27.04 -3.57 -5.30
C ALA A 349 27.15 -2.07 -4.97
N VAL A 350 26.12 -1.29 -5.29
CA VAL A 350 26.14 0.17 -5.21
C VAL A 350 25.30 0.72 -4.04
N ALA A 351 24.41 -0.09 -3.44
CA ALA A 351 23.61 0.33 -2.30
C ALA A 351 24.48 0.68 -1.07
N GLY A 352 24.14 1.80 -0.41
CA GLY A 352 24.77 2.24 0.83
C GLY A 352 24.40 1.36 2.03
N GLU A 353 25.02 1.64 3.17
CA GLU A 353 24.75 0.97 4.44
C GLU A 353 23.29 1.14 4.92
N ASP A 354 22.67 2.26 4.56
CA ASP A 354 21.25 2.57 4.77
C ASP A 354 20.30 1.84 3.81
N GLY A 355 20.84 1.03 2.89
CA GLY A 355 20.08 0.30 1.87
C GLY A 355 19.62 1.16 0.69
N ARG A 356 19.96 2.45 0.66
CA ARG A 356 19.59 3.36 -0.43
C ARG A 356 20.59 3.30 -1.57
N VAL A 357 20.11 3.37 -2.80
CA VAL A 357 20.97 3.47 -4.00
C VAL A 357 21.30 4.93 -4.30
N PRO A 358 22.47 5.24 -4.90
CA PRO A 358 22.81 6.58 -5.34
C PRO A 358 21.79 7.15 -6.32
N VAL A 359 21.59 8.47 -6.25
CA VAL A 359 20.58 9.19 -7.05
C VAL A 359 20.73 8.95 -8.55
N TRP A 360 21.97 8.97 -9.08
CA TRP A 360 22.20 8.71 -10.50
C TRP A 360 21.72 7.30 -10.91
N PHE A 361 21.92 6.30 -10.04
CA PHE A 361 21.52 4.93 -10.31
C PHE A 361 19.99 4.81 -10.31
N ALA A 362 19.34 5.38 -9.30
CA ALA A 362 17.88 5.48 -9.24
C ALA A 362 17.28 6.13 -10.49
N LEU A 363 17.84 7.28 -10.93
CA LEU A 363 17.39 7.98 -12.14
C LEU A 363 17.55 7.11 -13.40
N THR A 364 18.66 6.38 -13.54
CA THR A 364 18.84 5.49 -14.70
C THR A 364 17.86 4.32 -14.69
N MET A 365 17.64 3.70 -13.53
CA MET A 365 16.70 2.60 -13.36
C MET A 365 15.28 3.05 -13.70
N ASP A 366 14.88 4.21 -13.16
CA ASP A 366 13.58 4.82 -13.42
C ASP A 366 13.39 5.14 -14.92
N THR A 367 14.41 5.71 -15.57
CA THR A 367 14.38 6.01 -17.01
C THR A 367 14.18 4.75 -17.85
N VAL A 368 14.92 3.68 -17.56
CA VAL A 368 14.79 2.40 -18.28
C VAL A 368 13.41 1.79 -18.06
N PHE A 369 12.89 1.86 -16.83
CA PHE A 369 11.56 1.35 -16.52
C PHE A 369 10.46 2.11 -17.27
N HIS A 370 10.56 3.45 -17.34
CA HIS A 370 9.68 4.28 -18.17
C HIS A 370 9.73 3.91 -19.65
N LEU A 371 10.92 3.64 -20.20
CA LEU A 371 11.07 3.22 -21.59
C LEU A 371 10.43 1.85 -21.88
N LEU A 372 10.55 0.90 -20.95
CA LEU A 372 9.89 -0.41 -21.06
C LEU A 372 8.38 -0.27 -21.10
N TRP A 373 7.81 0.59 -20.24
CA TRP A 373 6.38 0.86 -20.23
C TRP A 373 5.91 1.65 -21.47
N LEU A 374 6.72 2.59 -21.96
CA LEU A 374 6.43 3.29 -23.21
C LEU A 374 6.37 2.33 -24.41
N ALA A 375 7.33 1.39 -24.47
CA ALA A 375 7.33 0.34 -25.47
C ALA A 375 6.11 -0.56 -25.30
N TYR A 376 5.72 -0.87 -24.06
CA TYR A 376 4.50 -1.62 -23.81
C TYR A 376 3.25 -0.89 -24.33
N ASP A 377 3.05 0.38 -23.96
CA ASP A 377 1.85 1.14 -24.32
C ASP A 377 1.73 1.39 -25.83
N ARG A 378 2.85 1.66 -26.51
CA ARG A 378 2.85 2.00 -27.95
C ARG A 378 2.93 0.80 -28.88
N LEU A 379 3.50 -0.32 -28.44
CA LEU A 379 3.73 -1.48 -29.28
C LEU A 379 3.06 -2.73 -28.73
N PHE A 380 3.32 -3.10 -27.47
CA PHE A 380 2.85 -4.39 -26.99
C PHE A 380 1.36 -4.43 -26.72
N LYS A 381 0.79 -3.44 -26.04
CA LYS A 381 -0.64 -3.41 -25.72
C LYS A 381 -1.52 -3.41 -26.98
N PRO A 382 -1.24 -2.60 -28.03
CA PRO A 382 -2.04 -2.62 -29.25
C PRO A 382 -1.90 -3.91 -30.06
N VAL A 383 -0.73 -4.55 -30.04
CA VAL A 383 -0.46 -5.74 -30.88
C VAL A 383 -0.80 -7.04 -30.17
N PHE A 384 -0.49 -7.14 -28.88
CA PHE A 384 -0.60 -8.38 -28.11
C PHE A 384 -1.73 -8.41 -27.08
N GLY A 385 -2.42 -7.28 -26.87
CA GLY A 385 -3.52 -7.17 -25.90
C GLY A 385 -3.06 -6.61 -24.55
N ASP A 386 -4.01 -6.45 -23.64
CA ASP A 386 -3.75 -5.82 -22.35
C ASP A 386 -2.93 -6.73 -21.43
N GLY A 387 -1.80 -6.23 -20.95
CA GLY A 387 -0.88 -6.89 -20.02
C GLY A 387 -1.04 -6.45 -18.57
N GLU A 388 -2.07 -5.67 -18.25
CA GLU A 388 -2.33 -5.08 -16.94
C GLU A 388 -3.69 -5.41 -16.37
N ARG A 389 -4.65 -5.70 -17.25
CA ARG A 389 -6.02 -6.04 -16.88
C ARG A 389 -6.48 -7.26 -17.65
N THR A 390 -7.19 -8.14 -16.96
CA THR A 390 -7.88 -9.27 -17.58
C THR A 390 -8.96 -8.73 -18.50
N VAL A 391 -8.89 -9.11 -19.78
CA VAL A 391 -9.93 -8.81 -20.77
C VAL A 391 -10.97 -9.91 -20.68
N GLU A 392 -12.22 -9.57 -20.39
CA GLU A 392 -13.34 -10.51 -20.43
C GLU A 392 -13.58 -10.88 -21.91
N GLU A 393 -13.68 -12.18 -22.20
CA GLU A 393 -14.11 -12.62 -23.52
C GLU A 393 -15.62 -12.31 -23.60
N ASP A 394 -16.02 -11.45 -24.55
CA ASP A 394 -17.43 -11.29 -24.86
C ASP A 394 -18.00 -12.67 -25.26
N GLU A 395 -18.96 -13.20 -24.51
CA GLU A 395 -19.62 -14.49 -24.78
C GLU A 395 -20.50 -14.48 -26.05
N ASP A 396 -20.35 -13.49 -26.94
CA ASP A 396 -21.08 -13.39 -28.20
C ASP A 396 -20.14 -13.52 -29.41
N GLY A 397 -20.08 -14.73 -29.96
CA GLY A 397 -19.40 -15.06 -31.22
C GLY A 397 -19.86 -16.37 -31.83
#